data_AF-A0A850HGE3-F1
#
_entry.id   AF-A0A850HGE3-F1
#
_cell.length_a   1.000
_cell.length_b   1.000
_cell.length_c   1.000
_cell.angle_alpha   90.00
_cell.angle_beta   90.00
_cell.angle_gamma   90.00
#
_symmetry.space_group_name_H-M   'P 1'
#
loop_
_entity.id
_entity.type
_entity.pdbx_description
1 polymer ?
#
loop_
_entity_poly.entity_id
_entity_poly.type
_entity_poly.pdbx_seq_one_letter_code
_entity_poly.pdbx_strand_id
1 'polypeptide(L)'
;MIIDIPGYQVLELDTLLVDYNGTLAVDGEIRTGVKERINQLAKRLSVYVLTADTHGTARQKCEGLKAEVYTFPEGSALEAKHQILKKLGEQHCVCIGNGRNDVKMLRDAMLSIAVMDREGVYAGLMREADLCVNSIEDGLDLLLYPKRLIAGLRG
;
A
#
# COMPACT_ATOMS: atom_id res chain seq x y z
N MET A 1 -11.83 8.93 3.74
CA MET A 1 -12.33 9.21 2.37
C MET A 1 -13.39 8.19 2.02
N ILE A 2 -14.45 8.60 1.30
CA ILE A 2 -15.53 7.69 0.87
C ILE A 2 -15.55 7.62 -0.65
N ILE A 3 -15.57 6.41 -1.21
CA ILE A 3 -15.62 6.16 -2.66
C ILE A 3 -16.76 5.20 -2.94
N ASP A 4 -17.80 5.68 -3.63
CA ASP A 4 -18.88 4.84 -4.13
C ASP A 4 -18.47 4.21 -5.46
N ILE A 5 -18.39 2.87 -5.51
CA ILE A 5 -18.10 2.10 -6.71
C ILE A 5 -19.40 1.47 -7.21
N PRO A 6 -19.99 1.99 -8.31
CA PRO A 6 -21.26 1.50 -8.82
C PRO A 6 -21.26 -0.01 -9.09
N GLY A 7 -22.27 -0.69 -8.55
CA GLY A 7 -22.47 -2.13 -8.71
C GLY A 7 -21.45 -3.03 -8.00
N TYR A 8 -20.61 -2.46 -7.14
CA TYR A 8 -19.65 -3.21 -6.35
C TYR A 8 -19.82 -2.96 -4.84
N GLN A 9 -19.31 -1.85 -4.32
CA GLN A 9 -19.39 -1.49 -2.90
C GLN A 9 -18.99 -0.03 -2.66
N VAL A 10 -19.30 0.47 -1.46
CA VAL A 10 -18.80 1.76 -0.97
C VAL A 10 -17.57 1.52 -0.13
N LEU A 11 -16.44 2.15 -0.51
CA LEU A 11 -15.20 2.10 0.26
C LEU A 11 -15.14 3.27 1.24
N GLU A 12 -15.02 2.97 2.54
CA GLU A 12 -14.80 3.96 3.60
C GLU A 12 -13.36 3.85 4.11
N LEU A 13 -12.42 4.49 3.42
CA LEU A 13 -10.99 4.35 3.66
C LEU A 13 -10.45 5.49 4.54
N ASP A 14 -9.79 5.21 5.64
CA ASP A 14 -9.11 6.23 6.46
C ASP A 14 -7.60 6.00 6.61
N THR A 15 -7.14 4.81 6.21
CA THR A 15 -5.77 4.36 6.46
C THR A 15 -5.15 3.77 5.19
N LEU A 16 -3.92 4.19 4.88
CA LEU A 16 -3.07 3.61 3.84
C LEU A 16 -1.92 2.86 4.49
N LEU A 17 -1.87 1.54 4.30
CA LEU A 17 -0.73 0.69 4.61
C LEU A 17 0.03 0.41 3.33
N VAL A 18 1.33 0.67 3.33
CA VAL A 18 2.15 0.47 2.14
C VAL A 18 3.47 -0.19 2.49
N ASP A 19 3.82 -1.23 1.75
CA ASP A 19 5.13 -1.85 1.83
C ASP A 19 6.24 -0.91 1.32
N TYR A 20 7.47 -1.12 1.76
CA TYR A 20 8.61 -0.29 1.38
C TYR A 20 9.32 -0.78 0.11
N ASN A 21 10.08 -1.88 0.18
CA ASN A 21 10.99 -2.29 -0.89
C ASN A 21 10.29 -3.23 -1.88
N GLY A 22 10.40 -2.93 -3.18
CA GLY A 22 9.56 -3.54 -4.23
C GLY A 22 8.23 -2.82 -4.41
N THR A 23 7.94 -1.82 -3.56
CA THR A 23 6.69 -1.04 -3.57
C THR A 23 6.97 0.46 -3.63
N LEU A 24 7.22 1.16 -2.52
CA LEU A 24 7.60 2.59 -2.54
C LEU A 24 8.99 2.84 -3.11
N ALA A 25 9.87 1.87 -2.91
CA ALA A 25 11.26 1.93 -3.26
C ALA A 25 11.64 0.81 -4.23
N VAL A 26 12.60 1.13 -5.11
CA VAL A 26 13.29 0.14 -5.94
C VAL A 26 14.75 0.13 -5.51
N ASP A 27 15.29 -1.05 -5.23
CA ASP A 27 16.65 -1.23 -4.69
C ASP A 27 16.90 -0.37 -3.43
N GLY A 28 15.86 -0.22 -2.59
CA GLY A 28 15.89 0.56 -1.36
C GLY A 28 15.80 2.07 -1.53
N GLU A 29 15.66 2.60 -2.75
CA GLU A 29 15.51 4.04 -3.03
C GLU A 29 14.06 4.41 -3.40
N ILE A 30 13.49 5.38 -2.68
CA ILE A 30 12.13 5.87 -2.95
C ILE A 30 12.07 6.52 -4.34
N ARG A 31 11.08 6.11 -5.13
CA ARG A 31 10.92 6.59 -6.51
C ARG A 31 10.55 8.07 -6.59
N THR A 32 10.95 8.70 -7.70
CA THR A 32 10.66 10.11 -7.97
C THR A 32 9.14 10.33 -8.02
N GLY A 33 8.66 11.33 -7.27
CA GLY A 33 7.23 11.68 -7.26
C GLY A 33 6.37 10.86 -6.28
N VAL A 34 6.90 9.82 -5.64
CA VAL A 34 6.20 9.09 -4.56
C VAL A 34 5.98 10.00 -3.36
N LYS A 35 7.01 10.76 -2.96
CA LYS A 35 6.96 11.66 -1.80
C LYS A 35 5.83 12.69 -1.88
N GLU A 36 5.67 13.32 -3.04
CA GLU A 36 4.61 14.30 -3.26
C GLU A 36 3.22 13.64 -3.13
N ARG A 37 3.03 12.47 -3.74
CA ARG A 37 1.76 11.73 -3.71
C ARG A 37 1.38 11.28 -2.31
N ILE A 38 2.32 10.69 -1.58
CA ILE A 38 2.12 10.29 -0.18
C ILE A 38 1.73 11.51 0.66
N ASN A 39 2.43 12.63 0.50
CA ASN A 39 2.14 13.85 1.26
C ASN A 39 0.79 14.48 0.93
N GLN A 40 0.30 14.31 -0.29
CA GLN A 40 -1.05 14.71 -0.68
C GLN A 40 -2.11 13.77 -0.09
N LEU A 41 -1.87 12.45 -0.13
CA LEU A 41 -2.76 11.44 0.45
C LEU A 41 -2.87 11.56 1.97
N ALA A 42 -1.75 11.90 2.64
CA ALA A 42 -1.69 12.13 4.08
C ALA A 42 -2.59 13.28 4.58
N LYS A 43 -3.16 14.10 3.68
CA LYS A 43 -4.18 15.10 4.03
C LYS A 43 -5.57 14.48 4.27
N ARG A 44 -5.77 13.22 3.88
CA ARG A 44 -7.06 12.51 3.86
C ARG A 44 -7.02 11.13 4.50
N LEU A 45 -5.83 10.55 4.62
CA LEU A 45 -5.57 9.21 5.15
C LEU A 45 -4.43 9.28 6.17
N SER A 46 -4.49 8.43 7.19
CA SER A 46 -3.31 8.07 7.98
C SER A 46 -2.43 7.16 7.12
N VAL A 47 -1.15 7.50 6.95
CA VAL A 47 -0.25 6.73 6.07
C VAL A 47 0.80 6.02 6.91
N TYR A 48 0.95 4.72 6.68
CA TYR A 48 1.91 3.87 7.35
C TYR A 48 2.79 3.12 6.35
N VAL A 49 4.10 3.28 6.49
CA VAL A 49 5.09 2.50 5.74
C VAL A 49 5.50 1.31 6.57
N LEU A 50 5.34 0.10 6.04
CA LEU A 50 5.61 -1.15 6.73
C LEU A 50 6.84 -1.82 6.12
N THR A 51 7.86 -2.13 6.94
CA THR A 51 9.10 -2.73 6.42
C THR A 51 9.83 -3.56 7.47
N ALA A 52 10.57 -4.57 7.01
CA ALA A 52 11.48 -5.31 7.89
C ALA A 52 12.76 -4.51 8.23
N ASP A 53 12.98 -3.37 7.55
CA ASP A 53 14.14 -2.48 7.72
C ASP A 53 15.48 -3.23 7.83
N THR A 54 15.73 -4.17 6.93
CA THR A 54 16.91 -5.06 6.95
C THR A 54 18.24 -4.29 7.05
N HIS A 55 18.28 -3.06 6.53
CA HIS A 55 19.47 -2.21 6.50
C HIS A 55 19.47 -1.10 7.57
N GLY A 56 18.40 -0.95 8.35
CA GLY A 56 18.28 0.10 9.38
C GLY A 56 18.17 1.51 8.82
N THR A 57 17.84 1.67 7.54
CA THR A 57 17.83 2.96 6.83
C THR A 57 16.43 3.45 6.48
N ALA A 58 15.38 2.65 6.71
CA ALA A 58 14.03 2.96 6.24
C ALA A 58 13.52 4.32 6.75
N ARG A 59 13.76 4.63 8.03
CA ARG A 59 13.34 5.92 8.62
C ARG A 59 14.03 7.11 7.96
N GLN A 60 15.33 7.00 7.67
CA GLN A 60 16.08 8.04 6.99
C GLN A 60 15.60 8.21 5.54
N LYS A 61 15.38 7.09 4.82
CA LYS A 61 14.90 7.12 3.44
C LYS A 61 13.49 7.70 3.32
N CYS A 62 12.65 7.50 4.33
CA CYS A 62 11.30 8.06 4.40
C CYS A 62 11.28 9.54 4.85
N GLU A 63 12.43 10.21 5.00
CA GLU A 63 12.45 11.58 5.50
C GLU A 63 11.65 12.55 4.60
N GLY A 64 10.73 13.27 5.24
CA GLY A 64 9.80 14.18 4.60
C GLY A 64 8.62 13.52 3.90
N LEU A 65 8.44 12.20 4.01
CA LEU A 65 7.12 11.58 3.88
C LEU A 65 6.28 11.92 5.11
N LYS A 66 5.03 12.32 4.89
CA LYS A 66 4.00 12.45 5.92
C LYS A 66 3.39 11.07 6.20
N ALA A 67 4.23 10.15 6.65
CA ALA A 67 3.87 8.79 6.96
C ALA A 67 4.59 8.32 8.23
N GLU A 68 3.96 7.44 8.99
CA GLU A 68 4.59 6.77 10.12
C GLU A 68 5.27 5.48 9.64
N VAL A 69 6.52 5.27 10.03
CA VAL A 69 7.30 4.09 9.62
C VAL A 69 7.26 3.05 10.74
N TYR A 70 6.65 1.90 10.44
CA TYR A 70 6.68 0.71 11.27
C TYR A 70 7.73 -0.26 10.77
N THR A 71 8.65 -0.60 11.67
CA THR A 71 9.70 -1.57 11.44
C THR A 71 9.47 -2.81 12.28
N PHE A 72 9.74 -3.99 11.74
CA PHE A 72 9.65 -5.26 12.47
C PHE A 72 10.83 -6.17 12.14
N PRO A 73 11.18 -7.14 13.00
CA PRO A 73 12.29 -8.04 12.75
C PRO A 73 12.14 -8.82 11.44
N GLU A 74 13.26 -9.13 10.80
CA GLU A 74 13.29 -9.98 9.61
C GLU A 74 12.65 -11.34 9.89
N GLY A 75 11.94 -11.90 8.90
CA GLY A 75 11.18 -13.15 9.04
C GLY A 75 9.80 -13.00 9.70
N SER A 76 9.51 -11.90 10.38
CA SER A 76 8.19 -11.66 11.01
C SER A 76 7.23 -10.84 10.14
N ALA A 77 7.68 -10.34 8.99
CA ALA A 77 6.98 -9.35 8.17
C ALA A 77 5.54 -9.72 7.81
N LEU A 78 5.31 -10.98 7.44
CA LEU A 78 3.98 -11.45 7.03
C LEU A 78 2.94 -11.32 8.14
N GLU A 79 3.27 -11.80 9.34
CA GLU A 79 2.37 -11.73 10.49
C GLU A 79 2.31 -10.31 11.06
N ALA A 80 3.44 -9.59 11.12
CA ALA A 80 3.48 -8.23 11.65
C ALA A 80 2.61 -7.28 10.82
N LYS A 81 2.71 -7.32 9.49
CA LYS A 81 1.86 -6.51 8.59
C LYS A 81 0.38 -6.83 8.78
N HIS A 82 0.03 -8.11 8.89
CA HIS A 82 -1.36 -8.55 9.12
C HIS A 82 -1.91 -8.09 10.47
N GLN A 83 -1.11 -8.18 11.53
CA GLN A 83 -1.51 -7.70 12.86
C GLN A 83 -1.71 -6.18 12.89
N ILE A 84 -0.84 -5.42 12.21
CA ILE A 84 -1.00 -3.96 12.08
C ILE A 84 -2.31 -3.63 11.36
N LEU A 85 -2.62 -4.31 10.25
CA LEU A 85 -3.90 -4.17 9.55
C LEU A 85 -5.09 -4.42 10.48
N LYS A 86 -5.11 -5.56 11.17
CA LYS A 86 -6.20 -5.92 12.09
C LYS A 86 -6.36 -4.87 13.21
N LYS A 87 -5.25 -4.37 13.75
CA LYS A 87 -5.25 -3.35 14.81
C LYS A 87 -5.81 -2.00 14.33
N LEU A 88 -5.56 -1.63 13.08
CA LEU A 88 -5.99 -0.36 12.50
C LEU A 88 -7.40 -0.41 11.90
N GLY A 89 -8.01 -1.60 11.82
CA GLY A 89 -9.36 -1.78 11.30
C GLY A 89 -9.33 -2.00 9.79
N GLU A 90 -9.23 -3.26 9.40
CA GLU A 90 -9.02 -3.67 7.99
C GLU A 90 -10.11 -3.20 7.02
N GLN A 91 -11.34 -3.03 7.52
CA GLN A 91 -12.50 -2.53 6.78
C GLN A 91 -12.37 -1.04 6.37
N HIS A 92 -11.36 -0.35 6.88
CA HIS A 92 -11.04 1.05 6.56
C HIS A 92 -9.66 1.24 5.93
N CYS A 93 -8.96 0.15 5.67
CA CYS A 93 -7.59 0.18 5.17
C CYS A 93 -7.54 -0.05 3.66
N VAL A 94 -6.72 0.76 2.98
CA VAL A 94 -6.15 0.42 1.69
C VAL A 94 -4.72 -0.09 1.87
N CYS A 95 -4.40 -1.22 1.24
CA CYS A 95 -3.11 -1.87 1.33
C CYS A 95 -2.41 -1.92 -0.04
N ILE A 96 -1.13 -1.53 -0.08
CA ILE A 96 -0.31 -1.59 -1.29
C ILE A 96 0.95 -2.39 -1.02
N GLY A 97 1.25 -3.39 -1.86
CA GLY A 97 2.45 -4.22 -1.72
C GLY A 97 2.80 -4.99 -2.99
N ASN A 98 3.95 -5.66 -2.98
CA ASN A 98 4.39 -6.51 -4.10
C ASN A 98 4.80 -7.92 -3.66
N GLY A 99 5.11 -8.10 -2.37
CA GLY A 99 5.88 -9.25 -1.88
C GLY A 99 5.03 -10.39 -1.35
N ARG A 100 5.67 -11.56 -1.17
CA ARG A 100 5.05 -12.71 -0.47
C ARG A 100 4.67 -12.37 0.97
N ASN A 101 5.40 -11.46 1.61
CA ASN A 101 5.13 -11.01 2.97
C ASN A 101 3.91 -10.06 3.07
N ASP A 102 3.31 -9.66 1.94
CA ASP A 102 2.14 -8.79 1.92
C ASP A 102 0.81 -9.54 1.81
N VAL A 103 0.86 -10.84 1.46
CA VAL A 103 -0.31 -11.65 1.09
C VAL A 103 -1.46 -11.54 2.09
N LYS A 104 -1.18 -11.71 3.39
CA LYS A 104 -2.23 -11.64 4.42
C LYS A 104 -2.80 -10.24 4.61
N MET A 105 -1.95 -9.21 4.48
CA MET A 105 -2.37 -7.82 4.60
C MET A 105 -3.23 -7.40 3.41
N LEU A 106 -2.88 -7.81 2.19
CA LEU A 106 -3.66 -7.47 1.01
C LEU A 106 -4.98 -8.25 0.96
N ARG A 107 -4.97 -9.56 1.23
CA ARG A 107 -6.19 -10.35 1.15
C ARG A 107 -7.33 -9.84 2.06
N ASP A 108 -6.98 -9.35 3.25
CA ASP A 108 -7.97 -9.02 4.28
C ASP A 108 -8.35 -7.52 4.32
N ALA A 109 -7.70 -6.66 3.54
CA ALA A 109 -7.98 -5.22 3.54
C ALA A 109 -9.21 -4.84 2.70
N MET A 110 -9.81 -3.68 2.99
CA MET A 110 -10.97 -3.16 2.26
C MET A 110 -10.67 -2.85 0.80
N LEU A 111 -9.44 -2.42 0.51
CA LEU A 111 -8.95 -2.22 -0.85
C LEU A 111 -7.49 -2.64 -0.93
N SER A 112 -7.14 -3.43 -1.94
CA SER A 112 -5.80 -3.97 -2.11
C SER A 112 -5.25 -3.76 -3.51
N ILE A 113 -4.04 -3.23 -3.58
CA ILE A 113 -3.37 -2.89 -4.82
C ILE A 113 -2.01 -3.57 -4.86
N ALA A 114 -1.81 -4.45 -5.84
CA ALA A 114 -0.52 -5.10 -6.07
C ALA A 114 0.33 -4.26 -7.04
N VAL A 115 1.59 -4.02 -6.69
CA VAL A 115 2.55 -3.31 -7.54
C VAL A 115 3.43 -4.33 -8.27
N MET A 116 3.43 -4.28 -9.60
CA MET A 116 4.25 -5.20 -10.42
C MET A 116 5.69 -4.72 -10.55
N ASP A 117 5.88 -3.46 -10.96
CA ASP A 117 7.15 -2.71 -11.08
C ASP A 117 8.40 -3.53 -11.44
N ARG A 118 9.60 -2.99 -11.17
CA ARG A 118 10.88 -3.56 -11.63
C ARG A 118 11.36 -4.78 -10.85
N GLU A 119 10.99 -4.89 -9.58
CA GLU A 119 11.36 -6.03 -8.73
C GLU A 119 10.41 -7.24 -8.92
N GLY A 120 9.38 -7.07 -9.74
CA GLY A 120 8.33 -8.05 -9.95
C GLY A 120 7.33 -8.10 -8.79
N VAL A 121 6.19 -8.73 -9.04
CA VAL A 121 5.20 -9.07 -8.00
C VAL A 121 5.28 -10.55 -7.68
N TYR A 122 5.11 -10.90 -6.40
CA TYR A 122 4.89 -12.28 -6.03
C TYR A 122 3.60 -12.79 -6.71
N ALA A 123 3.71 -13.77 -7.60
CA ALA A 123 2.58 -14.18 -8.44
C ALA A 123 1.32 -14.60 -7.64
N GLY A 124 1.49 -15.12 -6.42
CA GLY A 124 0.37 -15.44 -5.53
C GLY A 124 -0.41 -14.20 -5.06
N LEU A 125 0.25 -13.05 -4.92
CA LEU A 125 -0.36 -11.79 -4.47
C LEU A 125 -1.38 -11.25 -5.48
N MET A 126 -1.19 -11.52 -6.79
CA MET A 126 -2.10 -11.07 -7.84
C MET A 126 -3.52 -11.61 -7.70
N ARG A 127 -3.70 -12.76 -7.04
CA ARG A 127 -5.03 -13.34 -6.77
C ARG A 127 -5.72 -12.72 -5.55
N GLU A 128 -4.96 -12.03 -4.71
CA GLU A 128 -5.42 -11.45 -3.45
C GLU A 128 -5.68 -9.94 -3.56
N ALA A 129 -5.20 -9.30 -4.63
CA ALA A 129 -5.38 -7.87 -4.85
C ALA A 129 -6.61 -7.57 -5.71
N ASP A 130 -7.29 -6.46 -5.43
CA ASP A 130 -8.42 -5.97 -6.23
C ASP A 130 -7.94 -5.38 -7.56
N LEU A 131 -6.78 -4.72 -7.55
CA LEU A 131 -6.15 -4.14 -8.73
C LEU A 131 -4.66 -4.44 -8.76
N CYS A 132 -4.12 -4.65 -9.96
CA CYS A 132 -2.69 -4.73 -10.21
C CYS A 132 -2.26 -3.50 -11.01
N VAL A 133 -1.16 -2.87 -10.60
CA VAL A 133 -0.61 -1.68 -11.26
C VAL A 133 0.83 -1.90 -11.69
N ASN A 134 1.25 -1.17 -12.73
CA ASN A 134 2.61 -1.25 -13.26
C ASN A 134 3.63 -0.59 -12.33
N SER A 135 3.20 0.40 -11.53
CA SER A 135 4.07 1.20 -10.69
C SER A 135 3.36 1.68 -9.43
N ILE A 136 4.13 2.03 -8.40
CA ILE A 136 3.58 2.63 -7.18
C ILE A 136 2.93 3.99 -7.44
N GLU A 137 3.44 4.79 -8.39
CA GLU A 137 2.82 6.06 -8.76
C GLU A 137 1.41 5.84 -9.30
N ASP A 138 1.20 4.81 -10.13
CA ASP A 138 -0.13 4.44 -10.60
C ASP A 138 -1.04 4.02 -9.44
N GLY A 139 -0.53 3.21 -8.50
CA GLY A 139 -1.27 2.78 -7.32
C GLY A 139 -1.72 3.94 -6.42
N LEU A 140 -0.82 4.87 -6.12
CA LEU A 140 -1.14 6.07 -5.35
C LEU A 140 -2.09 7.02 -6.13
N ASP A 141 -1.92 7.10 -7.44
CA ASP A 141 -2.80 7.89 -8.31
C ASP A 141 -4.24 7.34 -8.34
N LEU A 142 -4.47 6.04 -8.14
CA LEU A 142 -5.83 5.50 -7.99
C LEU A 142 -6.57 6.13 -6.81
N LEU A 143 -5.85 6.45 -5.72
CA LEU A 143 -6.40 7.09 -4.53
C LEU A 143 -6.53 8.61 -4.67
N LEU A 144 -5.58 9.25 -5.36
CA LEU A 144 -5.62 10.70 -5.64
C LEU A 144 -6.70 11.06 -6.67
N TYR A 145 -6.93 10.16 -7.64
CA TYR A 145 -7.89 10.31 -8.73
C TYR A 145 -8.91 9.15 -8.75
N PRO A 146 -9.86 9.09 -7.79
CA PRO A 146 -10.75 7.94 -7.59
C PRO A 146 -11.56 7.48 -8.80
N LYS A 147 -11.78 8.35 -9.80
CA LYS A 147 -12.44 7.94 -11.06
C LYS A 147 -11.67 6.81 -11.78
N ARG A 148 -10.34 6.75 -11.63
CA ARG A 148 -9.51 5.67 -12.19
C ARG A 148 -9.75 4.36 -11.44
N LEU A 149 -9.80 4.41 -10.11
CA LEU A 149 -10.15 3.27 -9.26
C LEU A 149 -11.53 2.72 -9.62
N ILE A 150 -12.54 3.59 -9.66
CA ILE A 150 -13.92 3.23 -9.97
C ILE A 150 -14.01 2.56 -11.36
N ALA A 151 -13.28 3.06 -12.35
CA ALA A 151 -13.30 2.48 -13.69
C ALA A 151 -12.79 1.03 -13.74
N GLY A 152 -11.89 0.66 -12.83
CA GLY A 152 -11.35 -0.71 -12.72
C GLY A 152 -12.23 -1.67 -11.92
N LEU A 153 -13.11 -1.17 -11.06
CA LEU A 153 -13.86 -2.00 -10.08
C LEU A 153 -15.38 -1.98 -10.25
N ARG A 154 -15.95 -1.05 -11.01
CA ARG A 154 -17.41 -0.99 -11.25
C ARG A 154 -17.92 -2.20 -12.06
N GLY A 155 -19.16 -2.61 -11.83
CA GLY A 155 -19.83 -3.74 -12.49
C GLY A 155 -21.31 -3.51 -12.70
#